data_AF-A0A1E5KT05-F1
#
_entry.id   AF-A0A1E5KT05-F1
#
_cell.length_a   1.000
_cell.length_b   1.000
_cell.length_c   1.000
_cell.angle_alpha   90.00
_cell.angle_beta   90.00
_cell.angle_gamma   90.00
#
_symmetry.space_group_name_H-M   'P 1'
#
loop_
_entity.id
_entity.type
_entity.pdbx_description
1 polymer ?
#
loop_
_entity_poly.entity_id
_entity_poly.type
_entity_poly.pdbx_seq_one_letter_code
_entity_poly.pdbx_strand_id
1 'polypeptide(L)'
;MKTVVGTEKVNTNEKYSLIYVEDPEKESNLSYGEIGFGSIRELELLKLMLGENVSDVTIQGLETRELLSTNEYKWNYRNPTEAFNIARKISMPNFVSEQLIITDQRIDKKLVHKEKQENVLLSVPINHGNVWYFKGFSEIAELNSDHPSDHVDGIKLFEALRQATLASFHLNGMNHEGVVALTNFRIDYINYVELDQPYIIQTIPVCEPDGGAMYCVFNIIQNEKVVTSGFLGAYTFRSKEIYEEKRKK
;
A
#
# COMPACT_ATOMS: atom_id res chain seq x y z
N MET A 1 3.64 22.00 14.99
CA MET A 1 4.40 20.87 15.59
C MET A 1 4.29 19.70 14.63
N LYS A 2 5.40 19.25 14.04
CA LYS A 2 5.43 17.99 13.26
C LYS A 2 5.39 16.84 14.26
N THR A 3 4.23 16.24 14.46
CA THR A 3 4.14 14.97 15.17
C THR A 3 4.68 13.91 14.22
N VAL A 4 6.01 13.70 14.25
CA VAL A 4 6.62 12.54 13.60
C VAL A 4 6.15 11.34 14.43
N VAL A 5 5.11 10.66 13.95
CA VAL A 5 4.71 9.36 14.49
C VAL A 5 5.93 8.46 14.32
N GLY A 6 6.41 7.91 15.44
CA GLY A 6 7.58 7.04 15.49
C GLY A 6 7.37 5.82 14.61
N THR A 7 7.79 5.93 13.36
CA THR A 7 8.06 4.80 12.49
C THR A 7 9.57 4.70 12.51
N GLU A 8 10.09 3.68 13.19
CA GLU A 8 11.50 3.36 13.04
C GLU A 8 11.71 3.05 11.55
N LYS A 9 12.47 3.89 10.85
CA LYS A 9 12.97 3.52 9.53
C LYS A 9 13.81 2.27 9.75
N VAL A 10 13.27 1.12 9.37
CA VAL A 10 14.01 -0.14 9.45
C VAL A 10 15.14 -0.03 8.43
N ASN A 11 16.36 0.09 8.94
CA ASN A 11 17.55 0.22 8.10
C ASN A 11 17.96 -1.17 7.64
N THR A 12 17.40 -1.60 6.51
CA THR A 12 17.66 -2.93 5.94
C THR A 12 18.45 -2.81 4.64
N ASN A 13 19.28 -3.82 4.37
CA ASN A 13 20.04 -3.92 3.13
C ASN A 13 19.25 -4.65 2.02
N GLU A 14 18.05 -5.16 2.30
CA GLU A 14 17.21 -5.76 1.25
C GLU A 14 16.79 -4.67 0.26
N LYS A 15 17.13 -4.87 -1.01
CA LYS A 15 16.85 -3.96 -2.13
C LYS A 15 16.31 -4.76 -3.31
N TYR A 16 15.69 -4.05 -4.24
CA TYR A 16 15.15 -4.61 -5.48
C TYR A 16 16.04 -4.30 -6.67
N SER A 17 16.18 -5.28 -7.54
CA SER A 17 16.79 -5.16 -8.86
C SER A 17 15.67 -5.12 -9.90
N LEU A 18 15.66 -4.10 -10.77
CA LEU A 18 14.64 -3.99 -11.82
C LEU A 18 15.19 -4.54 -13.14
N ILE A 19 14.56 -5.56 -13.70
CA ILE A 19 15.05 -6.28 -14.87
C ILE A 19 14.10 -6.06 -16.05
N TYR A 20 14.62 -5.62 -17.21
CA TYR A 20 13.82 -5.53 -18.42
C TYR A 20 13.49 -6.94 -18.92
N VAL A 21 12.20 -7.19 -19.17
CA VAL A 21 11.69 -8.47 -19.66
C VAL A 21 10.90 -8.22 -20.94
N GLU A 22 11.43 -8.68 -22.08
CA GLU A 22 10.79 -8.54 -23.39
C GLU A 22 9.58 -9.47 -23.57
N ASP A 23 9.59 -10.63 -22.89
CA ASP A 23 8.54 -11.64 -22.95
C ASP A 23 8.05 -11.98 -21.53
N PRO A 24 6.77 -11.69 -21.18
CA PRO A 24 6.21 -11.94 -19.87
C PRO A 24 6.34 -13.39 -19.39
N GLU A 25 6.42 -14.39 -20.29
CA GLU A 25 6.60 -15.80 -19.90
C GLU A 25 7.97 -16.04 -19.21
N LYS A 26 8.95 -15.17 -19.45
CA LYS A 26 10.28 -15.20 -18.83
C LYS A 26 10.32 -14.59 -17.42
N GLU A 27 9.24 -13.98 -16.94
CA GLU A 27 9.16 -13.50 -15.54
C GLU A 27 9.37 -14.62 -14.51
N SER A 28 9.10 -15.88 -14.90
CA SER A 28 9.26 -17.07 -14.06
C SER A 28 10.71 -17.39 -13.64
N ASN A 29 11.72 -16.77 -14.28
CA ASN A 29 13.13 -16.98 -13.98
C ASN A 29 13.74 -15.93 -13.03
N LEU A 30 12.93 -14.97 -12.57
CA LEU A 30 13.40 -13.92 -11.68
C LEU A 30 13.64 -14.47 -10.27
N SER A 31 14.78 -14.07 -9.68
CA SER A 31 15.13 -14.37 -8.31
C SER A 31 14.32 -13.53 -7.33
N TYR A 32 14.31 -13.93 -6.06
CA TYR A 32 13.73 -13.11 -5.00
C TYR A 32 14.37 -11.71 -4.98
N GLY A 33 13.54 -10.65 -4.98
CA GLY A 33 13.99 -9.26 -5.04
C GLY A 33 14.20 -8.72 -6.47
N GLU A 34 14.17 -9.56 -7.50
CA GLU A 34 14.17 -9.11 -8.90
C GLU A 34 12.73 -8.84 -9.37
N ILE A 35 12.50 -7.68 -9.97
CA ILE A 35 11.19 -7.29 -10.51
C ILE A 35 11.30 -7.00 -12.00
N GLY A 36 10.53 -7.76 -12.79
CA GLY A 36 10.44 -7.61 -14.24
C GLY A 36 9.62 -6.38 -14.65
N PHE A 37 10.12 -5.61 -15.60
CA PHE A 37 9.36 -4.54 -16.26
C PHE A 37 9.39 -4.69 -17.78
N GLY A 38 8.24 -4.47 -18.42
CA GLY A 38 8.09 -4.59 -19.88
C GLY A 38 8.06 -3.26 -20.63
N SER A 39 7.99 -2.13 -19.90
CA SER A 39 7.95 -0.80 -20.51
C SER A 39 8.65 0.26 -19.66
N ILE A 40 9.01 1.38 -20.28
CA ILE A 40 9.54 2.55 -19.56
C ILE A 40 8.56 3.00 -18.49
N ARG A 41 7.25 3.04 -18.78
CA ARG A 41 6.23 3.47 -17.82
C ARG A 41 6.17 2.56 -16.59
N GLU A 42 6.32 1.25 -16.76
CA GLU A 42 6.41 0.33 -15.63
C GLU A 42 7.66 0.60 -14.77
N LEU A 43 8.81 0.83 -15.40
CA LEU A 43 10.04 1.22 -14.71
C LEU A 43 9.86 2.50 -13.89
N GLU A 44 9.22 3.53 -14.45
CA GLU A 44 8.93 4.78 -13.73
C GLU A 44 8.07 4.54 -12.49
N LEU A 45 7.01 3.74 -12.62
CA LEU A 45 6.09 3.44 -11.53
C LEU A 45 6.78 2.61 -10.45
N LEU A 46 7.55 1.58 -10.82
CA LEU A 46 8.35 0.79 -9.87
C LEU A 46 9.34 1.67 -9.11
N LYS A 47 10.01 2.62 -9.78
CA LYS A 47 10.90 3.59 -9.11
C LYS A 47 10.14 4.51 -8.16
N LEU A 48 8.94 4.98 -8.53
CA LEU A 48 8.10 5.79 -7.65
C LEU A 48 7.62 5.00 -6.41
N MET A 49 7.34 3.70 -6.57
CA MET A 49 6.91 2.81 -5.47
C MET A 49 8.06 2.44 -4.53
N LEU A 50 9.22 2.10 -5.09
CA LEU A 50 10.34 1.51 -4.33
C LEU A 50 11.36 2.55 -3.87
N GLY A 51 11.46 3.69 -4.55
CA GLY A 51 12.32 4.80 -4.19
C GLY A 51 13.79 4.38 -4.04
N GLU A 52 14.38 4.67 -2.88
CA GLU A 52 15.78 4.38 -2.54
C GLU A 52 16.11 2.89 -2.40
N ASN A 53 15.09 2.02 -2.42
CA ASN A 53 15.25 0.57 -2.32
C ASN A 53 15.50 -0.11 -3.67
N VAL A 54 15.57 0.63 -4.77
CA VAL A 54 16.07 0.09 -6.04
C VAL A 54 17.60 0.11 -6.01
N SER A 55 18.26 -1.06 -6.09
CA SER A 55 19.72 -1.17 -6.13
C SER A 55 20.28 -0.96 -7.53
N ASP A 56 19.59 -1.48 -8.54
CA ASP A 56 20.06 -1.53 -9.91
C ASP A 56 18.89 -1.68 -10.90
N VAL A 57 19.17 -1.32 -12.15
CA VAL A 57 18.25 -1.49 -13.27
C VAL A 57 19.06 -2.14 -14.40
N THR A 58 18.63 -3.32 -14.83
CA THR A 58 19.29 -4.10 -15.87
C THR A 58 18.40 -4.17 -17.10
N ILE A 59 18.90 -3.67 -18.22
CA ILE A 59 18.26 -3.82 -19.54
C ILE A 59 19.12 -4.79 -20.33
N GLN A 60 18.58 -5.97 -20.68
CA GLN A 60 19.34 -6.95 -21.47
C GLN A 60 19.85 -6.29 -22.76
N GLY A 61 21.17 -6.29 -22.96
CA GLY A 61 21.84 -5.72 -24.14
C GLY A 61 22.38 -4.30 -23.99
N LEU A 62 22.19 -3.63 -22.84
CA LEU A 62 22.67 -2.26 -22.61
C LEU A 62 23.02 -2.07 -21.11
N GLU A 63 24.31 -2.03 -20.77
CA GLU A 63 24.75 -1.57 -19.44
C GLU A 63 24.35 -0.09 -19.27
N THR A 64 23.24 0.18 -18.58
CA THR A 64 22.53 1.45 -18.67
C THR A 64 22.65 2.29 -17.42
N ARG A 65 23.82 2.91 -17.24
CA ARG A 65 23.99 4.06 -16.34
C ARG A 65 23.35 5.35 -16.91
N GLU A 66 23.15 5.45 -18.23
CA GLU A 66 22.71 6.69 -18.89
C GLU A 66 21.20 6.83 -19.13
N LEU A 67 20.43 5.73 -19.22
CA LEU A 67 18.97 5.76 -19.45
C LEU A 67 18.16 6.19 -18.21
N LEU A 68 18.83 6.31 -17.05
CA LEU A 68 18.20 6.57 -15.75
C LEU A 68 18.30 8.03 -15.31
N SER A 69 18.99 8.88 -16.06
CA SER A 69 19.13 10.30 -15.74
C SER A 69 18.10 11.15 -16.49
N THR A 70 17.34 11.95 -15.72
CA THR A 70 16.75 13.27 -16.06
C THR A 70 15.23 13.45 -16.24
N ASN A 71 14.38 12.45 -16.02
CA ASN A 71 12.93 12.71 -15.94
C ASN A 71 12.42 12.68 -14.49
N GLU A 72 11.75 13.75 -14.06
CA GLU A 72 10.90 13.73 -12.87
C GLU A 72 9.73 12.76 -13.14
N TYR A 73 9.79 11.57 -12.57
CA TYR A 73 8.68 10.62 -12.62
C TYR A 73 7.48 11.19 -11.87
N LYS A 74 6.27 11.08 -12.46
CA LYS A 74 5.04 11.60 -11.85
C LYS A 74 3.95 10.55 -11.80
N TRP A 75 3.25 10.56 -10.67
CA TRP A 75 2.02 9.82 -10.49
C TRP A 75 0.92 10.37 -11.38
N ASN A 76 0.10 9.48 -11.93
CA ASN A 76 -1.20 9.87 -12.45
C ASN A 76 -2.24 9.69 -11.34
N TYR A 77 -2.44 10.72 -10.51
CA TYR A 77 -3.33 10.72 -9.35
C TYR A 77 -4.80 10.37 -9.63
N ARG A 78 -5.21 10.34 -10.90
CA ARG A 78 -6.60 10.03 -11.32
C ARG A 78 -6.73 8.65 -11.95
N ASN A 79 -5.64 7.96 -12.25
CA ASN A 79 -5.65 6.64 -12.86
C ASN A 79 -4.95 5.60 -11.95
N PRO A 80 -5.67 4.96 -11.03
CA PRO A 80 -5.11 3.93 -10.16
C PRO A 80 -4.73 2.64 -10.91
N THR A 81 -5.25 2.43 -12.12
CA THR A 81 -5.11 1.17 -12.88
C THR A 81 -3.66 0.81 -13.18
N GLU A 82 -2.85 1.80 -13.55
CA GLU A 82 -1.42 1.58 -13.86
C GLU A 82 -0.66 1.06 -12.64
N ALA A 83 -0.83 1.73 -11.50
CA ALA A 83 -0.20 1.33 -10.25
C ALA A 83 -0.73 -0.02 -9.75
N PHE A 84 -2.03 -0.27 -9.90
CA PHE A 84 -2.68 -1.53 -9.52
C PHE A 84 -2.08 -2.73 -10.26
N ASN A 85 -1.91 -2.60 -11.58
CA ASN A 85 -1.35 -3.68 -12.41
C ASN A 85 0.10 -4.04 -12.03
N ILE A 86 0.85 -3.09 -11.47
CA ILE A 86 2.27 -3.25 -11.13
C ILE A 86 2.45 -3.67 -9.67
N ALA A 87 1.57 -3.24 -8.76
CA ALA A 87 1.74 -3.45 -7.31
C ALA A 87 1.93 -4.93 -6.94
N ARG A 88 1.30 -5.86 -7.66
CA ARG A 88 1.42 -7.31 -7.44
C ARG A 88 2.81 -7.87 -7.76
N LYS A 89 3.63 -7.15 -8.54
CA LYS A 89 5.01 -7.53 -8.84
C LYS A 89 5.96 -7.27 -7.66
N ILE A 90 5.55 -6.41 -6.71
CA ILE A 90 6.38 -6.06 -5.55
C ILE A 90 6.18 -7.12 -4.47
N SER A 91 7.15 -8.02 -4.38
CA SER A 91 7.21 -9.03 -3.33
C SER A 91 7.41 -8.38 -1.96
N MET A 92 6.82 -8.97 -0.92
CA MET A 92 7.06 -8.53 0.45
C MET A 92 8.48 -8.95 0.90
N PRO A 93 9.30 -8.03 1.43
CA PRO A 93 10.60 -8.36 2.02
C PRO A 93 10.48 -9.35 3.19
N ASN A 94 11.46 -10.22 3.38
CA ASN A 94 11.39 -11.27 4.41
C ASN A 94 11.37 -10.67 5.82
N PHE A 95 12.16 -9.62 6.04
CA PHE A 95 12.18 -8.90 7.32
C PHE A 95 10.81 -8.32 7.70
N VAL A 96 9.96 -7.99 6.72
CA VAL A 96 8.61 -7.46 6.97
C VAL A 96 7.74 -8.55 7.59
N SER A 97 7.71 -9.75 7.00
CA SER A 97 6.96 -10.88 7.57
C SER A 97 7.44 -11.23 8.98
N GLU A 98 8.76 -11.36 9.17
CA GLU A 98 9.35 -11.76 10.45
C GLU A 98 8.96 -10.80 11.58
N GLN A 99 8.95 -9.50 11.31
CA GLN A 99 8.61 -8.48 12.31
C GLN A 99 7.10 -8.31 12.49
N LEU A 100 6.31 -8.29 11.41
CA LEU A 100 4.88 -8.04 11.52
C LEU A 100 4.10 -9.21 12.11
N ILE A 101 4.49 -10.46 11.85
CA ILE A 101 3.77 -11.64 12.38
C ILE A 101 3.67 -11.58 13.91
N ILE A 102 4.76 -11.18 14.59
CA ILE A 102 4.83 -11.07 16.05
C ILE A 102 4.32 -9.73 16.60
N THR A 103 3.97 -8.78 15.73
CA THR A 103 3.49 -7.46 16.16
C THR A 103 2.02 -7.51 16.54
N ASP A 104 1.70 -7.25 17.80
CA ASP A 104 0.31 -7.12 18.28
C ASP A 104 -0.09 -5.67 18.62
N GLN A 105 0.85 -4.74 18.53
CA GLN A 105 0.57 -3.33 18.76
C GLN A 105 -0.23 -2.74 17.60
N ARG A 106 -1.44 -2.25 17.89
CA ARG A 106 -2.28 -1.51 16.93
C ARG A 106 -1.75 -0.11 16.68
N ILE A 107 -1.91 0.40 15.44
CA ILE A 107 -1.58 1.79 15.10
C ILE A 107 -2.51 2.79 15.82
N ASP A 108 -2.10 4.04 15.98
CA ASP A 108 -2.94 5.09 16.59
C ASP A 108 -4.27 5.24 15.84
N LYS A 109 -5.39 5.11 16.55
CA LYS A 109 -6.75 5.31 16.04
C LYS A 109 -6.95 6.61 15.24
N LYS A 110 -6.20 7.67 15.53
CA LYS A 110 -6.26 8.95 14.81
C LYS A 110 -5.77 8.83 13.36
N LEU A 111 -4.85 7.90 13.07
CA LEU A 111 -4.36 7.64 11.71
C LEU A 111 -5.38 6.91 10.84
N VAL A 112 -6.39 6.31 11.45
CA VAL A 112 -7.42 5.51 10.76
C VAL A 112 -8.84 6.06 10.98
N HIS A 113 -8.94 7.26 11.55
CA HIS A 113 -10.18 7.99 11.84
C HIS A 113 -11.16 7.17 12.70
N LYS A 114 -10.63 6.51 13.74
CA LYS A 114 -11.43 5.78 14.73
C LYS A 114 -11.53 6.53 16.05
N GLU A 115 -12.69 6.42 16.70
CA GLU A 115 -12.91 6.96 18.05
C GLU A 115 -12.34 6.04 19.13
N LYS A 116 -12.39 4.72 18.90
CA LYS A 116 -11.99 3.67 19.85
C LYS A 116 -10.82 2.84 19.31
N GLN A 117 -9.85 2.54 20.17
CA GLN A 117 -8.65 1.80 19.78
C GLN A 117 -8.95 0.33 19.45
N GLU A 118 -9.95 -0.27 20.09
CA GLU A 118 -10.39 -1.63 19.77
C GLU A 118 -10.97 -1.79 18.35
N ASN A 119 -11.32 -0.69 17.68
CA ASN A 119 -11.82 -0.72 16.30
C ASN A 119 -10.72 -0.59 15.23
N VAL A 120 -9.44 -0.53 15.64
CA VAL A 120 -8.30 -0.42 14.73
C VAL A 120 -7.85 -1.79 14.26
N LEU A 121 -8.02 -2.10 12.98
CA LEU A 121 -7.71 -3.42 12.39
C LEU A 121 -6.27 -3.57 11.90
N LEU A 122 -5.38 -2.66 12.28
CA LEU A 122 -4.01 -2.61 11.75
C LEU A 122 -2.98 -2.53 12.85
N SER A 123 -1.87 -3.22 12.66
CA SER A 123 -0.68 -3.04 13.48
C SER A 123 0.00 -1.69 13.23
N VAL A 124 0.95 -1.32 14.08
CA VAL A 124 2.01 -0.37 13.70
C VAL A 124 2.70 -0.89 12.43
N PRO A 125 2.95 -0.04 11.43
CA PRO A 125 3.45 -0.50 10.14
C PRO A 125 4.96 -0.56 10.04
N ILE A 126 5.42 -1.29 9.03
CA ILE A 126 6.78 -1.23 8.53
C ILE A 126 6.79 -0.51 7.19
N ASN A 127 7.77 0.38 6.98
CA ASN A 127 7.98 1.07 5.71
C ASN A 127 9.13 0.44 4.93
N HIS A 128 8.95 0.31 3.62
CA HIS A 128 10.02 -0.03 2.71
C HIS A 128 9.83 0.70 1.38
N GLY A 129 10.31 1.95 1.31
CA GLY A 129 10.18 2.81 0.14
C GLY A 129 8.91 3.64 0.24
N ASN A 130 8.11 3.73 -0.82
CA ASN A 130 6.73 4.21 -0.73
C ASN A 130 5.73 3.05 -0.54
N VAL A 131 6.18 1.96 0.08
CA VAL A 131 5.35 0.80 0.41
C VAL A 131 5.23 0.67 1.92
N TRP A 132 4.00 0.56 2.41
CA TRP A 132 3.70 0.33 3.81
C TRP A 132 3.13 -1.07 4.00
N TYR A 133 3.51 -1.71 5.10
CA TYR A 133 3.06 -3.05 5.45
C TYR A 133 2.44 -3.03 6.84
N PHE A 134 1.26 -3.61 6.97
CA PHE A 134 0.51 -3.70 8.22
C PHE A 134 0.12 -5.16 8.44
N LYS A 135 0.26 -5.69 9.66
CA LYS A 135 -0.51 -6.89 10.03
C LYS A 135 -1.96 -6.49 10.25
N GLY A 136 -2.87 -7.25 9.65
CA GLY A 136 -4.30 -7.06 9.86
C GLY A 136 -4.82 -7.84 11.07
N PHE A 137 -5.86 -7.31 11.70
CA PHE A 137 -6.63 -7.99 12.75
C PHE A 137 -8.04 -8.28 12.25
N SER A 138 -8.56 -9.46 12.58
CA SER A 138 -9.89 -9.91 12.13
C SER A 138 -11.03 -9.46 13.04
N GLU A 139 -10.71 -9.06 14.28
CA GLU A 139 -11.68 -8.74 15.31
C GLU A 139 -11.92 -7.23 15.44
N ILE A 140 -13.18 -6.83 15.27
CA ILE A 140 -13.66 -5.46 15.40
C ILE A 140 -15.00 -5.41 16.14
N ALA A 141 -15.11 -4.55 17.15
CA ALA A 141 -16.33 -4.49 17.96
C ALA A 141 -17.54 -3.87 17.22
N GLU A 142 -17.29 -3.09 16.17
CA GLU A 142 -18.34 -2.38 15.44
C GLU A 142 -19.00 -3.20 14.31
N LEU A 143 -18.38 -4.31 13.87
CA LEU A 143 -18.89 -5.18 12.81
C LEU A 143 -18.96 -6.63 13.33
N ASN A 144 -20.15 -7.04 13.73
CA ASN A 144 -20.45 -8.41 14.12
C ASN A 144 -21.20 -9.10 12.98
N SER A 145 -20.74 -10.30 12.62
CA SER A 145 -21.43 -11.17 11.68
C SER A 145 -22.37 -12.10 12.44
N ASP A 146 -23.56 -12.33 11.89
CA ASP A 146 -24.61 -13.17 12.47
C ASP A 146 -24.45 -14.66 12.13
N HIS A 147 -23.38 -15.02 11.42
CA HIS A 147 -23.02 -16.38 11.07
C HIS A 147 -21.54 -16.66 11.41
N PRO A 148 -21.21 -17.89 11.83
CA PRO A 148 -19.82 -18.32 11.95
C PRO A 148 -19.21 -18.41 10.54
N SER A 149 -18.11 -17.69 10.33
CA SER A 149 -17.28 -17.78 9.13
C SER A 149 -15.95 -18.43 9.50
N ASP A 150 -15.41 -19.27 8.63
CA ASP A 150 -14.05 -19.84 8.73
C ASP A 150 -12.96 -18.88 8.22
N HIS A 151 -13.37 -17.80 7.55
CA HIS A 151 -12.51 -16.76 6.98
C HIS A 151 -12.96 -15.36 7.40
N VAL A 152 -12.10 -14.36 7.20
CA VAL A 152 -12.42 -12.96 7.51
C VAL A 152 -13.53 -12.47 6.58
N ASP A 153 -14.60 -11.92 7.18
CA ASP A 153 -15.73 -11.37 6.42
C ASP A 153 -15.28 -10.25 5.46
N GLY A 154 -15.82 -10.25 4.24
CA GLY A 154 -15.46 -9.26 3.22
C GLY A 154 -15.65 -7.81 3.67
N ILE A 155 -16.63 -7.53 4.54
CA ILE A 155 -16.86 -6.19 5.10
C ILE A 155 -15.76 -5.77 6.09
N LYS A 156 -15.24 -6.72 6.89
CA LYS A 156 -14.11 -6.48 7.81
C LYS A 156 -12.82 -6.27 7.02
N LEU A 157 -12.61 -7.05 5.95
CA LEU A 157 -11.50 -6.83 5.01
C LEU A 157 -11.58 -5.45 4.35
N PHE A 158 -12.76 -5.04 3.87
CA PHE A 158 -12.96 -3.70 3.32
C PHE A 158 -12.58 -2.61 4.33
N GLU A 159 -13.03 -2.74 5.58
CA GLU A 159 -12.70 -1.77 6.63
C GLU A 159 -11.20 -1.77 6.94
N ALA A 160 -10.53 -2.92 7.01
CA ALA A 160 -9.08 -2.99 7.19
C ALA A 160 -8.33 -2.28 6.04
N LEU A 161 -8.76 -2.48 4.79
CA LEU A 161 -8.20 -1.83 3.61
C LEU A 161 -8.45 -0.30 3.61
N ARG A 162 -9.64 0.14 4.03
CA ARG A 162 -9.96 1.56 4.23
C ARG A 162 -9.05 2.18 5.28
N GLN A 163 -8.89 1.53 6.43
CA GLN A 163 -7.98 1.98 7.48
C GLN A 163 -6.53 2.05 6.95
N ALA A 164 -6.09 1.05 6.19
CA ALA A 164 -4.71 0.97 5.71
C ALA A 164 -4.44 2.10 4.70
N THR A 165 -5.41 2.39 3.85
CA THR A 165 -5.39 3.55 2.94
C THR A 165 -5.25 4.87 3.70
N LEU A 166 -6.10 5.11 4.71
CA LEU A 166 -6.06 6.33 5.52
C LEU A 166 -4.73 6.49 6.26
N ALA A 167 -4.28 5.42 6.92
CA ALA A 167 -3.01 5.40 7.62
C ALA A 167 -1.86 5.74 6.67
N SER A 168 -1.83 5.10 5.49
CA SER A 168 -0.79 5.31 4.48
C SER A 168 -0.75 6.74 3.94
N PHE A 169 -1.91 7.39 3.77
CA PHE A 169 -1.97 8.81 3.40
C PHE A 169 -1.40 9.72 4.49
N HIS A 170 -1.78 9.51 5.75
CA HIS A 170 -1.26 10.32 6.86
C HIS A 170 0.24 10.10 7.09
N LEU A 171 0.71 8.86 6.98
CA LEU A 171 2.13 8.52 7.07
C LEU A 171 2.95 9.15 5.94
N ASN A 172 2.32 9.50 4.82
CA ASN A 172 2.89 10.29 3.72
C ASN A 172 2.59 11.79 3.79
N GLY A 173 2.20 12.30 4.96
CA GLY A 173 2.10 13.73 5.23
C GLY A 173 0.74 14.37 4.92
N MET A 174 -0.30 13.59 4.59
CA MET A 174 -1.66 14.12 4.53
C MET A 174 -2.08 14.65 5.90
N ASN A 175 -2.64 15.87 5.94
CA ASN A 175 -3.12 16.49 7.16
C ASN A 175 -4.14 15.62 7.92
N HIS A 176 -3.95 15.44 9.23
CA HIS A 176 -4.84 14.71 10.15
C HIS A 176 -6.24 15.30 10.27
N GLU A 177 -6.39 16.60 9.99
CA GLU A 177 -7.69 17.29 10.00
C GLU A 177 -8.38 17.29 8.62
N GLY A 178 -7.75 16.65 7.63
CA GLY A 178 -8.31 16.54 6.29
C GLY A 178 -9.53 15.61 6.24
N VAL A 179 -10.48 15.95 5.37
CA VAL A 179 -11.64 15.09 5.09
C VAL A 179 -11.33 14.23 3.87
N VAL A 180 -11.54 12.93 3.98
CA VAL A 180 -11.31 11.96 2.90
C VAL A 180 -12.66 11.45 2.39
N ALA A 181 -12.94 11.66 1.11
CA ALA A 181 -14.11 11.09 0.44
C ALA A 181 -13.65 10.00 -0.53
N LEU A 182 -14.11 8.76 -0.35
CA LEU A 182 -13.87 7.68 -1.32
C LEU A 182 -14.62 7.99 -2.63
N THR A 183 -13.94 7.84 -3.77
CA THR A 183 -14.48 8.20 -5.09
C THR A 183 -14.69 7.00 -5.99
N ASN A 184 -13.77 6.04 -5.98
CA ASN A 184 -13.90 4.77 -6.67
C ASN A 184 -13.09 3.69 -5.94
N PHE A 185 -13.36 2.43 -6.27
CA PHE A 185 -12.56 1.33 -5.77
C PHE A 185 -12.66 0.13 -6.71
N ARG A 186 -11.67 -0.74 -6.61
CA ARG A 186 -11.68 -2.09 -7.16
C ARG A 186 -11.08 -3.01 -6.11
N ILE A 187 -11.73 -4.14 -5.85
CA ILE A 187 -11.23 -5.17 -4.95
C ILE A 187 -11.42 -6.52 -5.64
N ASP A 188 -10.32 -7.18 -5.92
CA ASP A 188 -10.27 -8.52 -6.49
C ASP A 188 -9.97 -9.50 -5.34
N TYR A 189 -10.98 -10.29 -4.94
CA TYR A 189 -10.83 -11.37 -3.97
C TYR A 189 -10.36 -12.63 -4.71
N ILE A 190 -9.12 -13.05 -4.48
CA ILE A 190 -8.48 -14.16 -5.21
C ILE A 190 -8.63 -15.47 -4.40
N ASN A 191 -8.35 -15.40 -3.09
CA ASN A 191 -8.53 -16.50 -2.14
C ASN A 191 -9.14 -15.95 -0.84
N TYR A 192 -9.66 -16.84 -0.01
CA TYR A 192 -10.07 -16.51 1.34
C TYR A 192 -8.88 -16.03 2.19
N VAL A 193 -9.20 -15.20 3.19
CA VAL A 193 -8.26 -14.82 4.25
C VAL A 193 -8.62 -15.65 5.47
N GLU A 194 -7.82 -16.68 5.72
CA GLU A 194 -8.09 -17.66 6.80
C GLU A 194 -7.88 -17.02 8.17
N LEU A 195 -8.71 -17.37 9.16
CA LEU A 195 -8.67 -16.79 10.51
C LEU A 195 -7.52 -17.30 11.38
N ASP A 196 -6.96 -18.47 11.07
CA ASP A 196 -5.91 -19.13 11.85
C ASP A 196 -4.49 -18.68 11.48
N GLN A 197 -4.35 -17.85 10.43
CA GLN A 197 -3.07 -17.35 9.94
C GLN A 197 -3.04 -15.81 9.89
N PRO A 198 -1.93 -15.16 10.26
CA PRO A 198 -1.79 -13.72 10.10
C PRO A 198 -1.84 -13.34 8.61
N TYR A 199 -2.45 -12.20 8.31
CA TYR A 199 -2.40 -11.62 6.97
C TYR A 199 -1.77 -10.23 7.01
N ILE A 200 -1.00 -9.91 5.98
CA ILE A 200 -0.29 -8.64 5.83
C ILE A 200 -0.97 -7.82 4.74
N ILE A 201 -1.25 -6.56 5.03
CA ILE A 201 -1.75 -5.59 4.08
C ILE A 201 -0.56 -4.77 3.60
N GLN A 202 -0.22 -4.93 2.33
CA GLN A 202 0.72 -4.06 1.61
C GLN A 202 -0.08 -2.91 1.00
N THR A 203 0.37 -1.68 1.19
CA THR A 203 -0.23 -0.49 0.59
C THR A 203 0.81 0.40 -0.06
N ILE A 204 0.44 1.00 -1.18
CA ILE A 204 1.26 1.98 -1.90
C ILE A 204 0.37 3.21 -2.13
N PRO A 205 0.52 4.25 -1.29
CA PRO A 205 -0.27 5.46 -1.41
C PRO A 205 0.28 6.36 -2.52
N VAL A 206 -0.64 6.89 -3.32
CA VAL A 206 -0.41 7.91 -4.32
C VAL A 206 -1.17 9.15 -3.87
N CYS A 207 -0.47 9.98 -3.09
CA CYS A 207 -1.04 11.12 -2.38
C CYS A 207 -0.11 12.32 -2.34
N GLU A 208 -0.69 13.48 -2.06
CA GLU A 208 0.00 14.75 -1.85
C GLU A 208 -0.36 15.31 -0.47
N PRO A 209 0.54 16.04 0.22
CA PRO A 209 0.24 16.61 1.54
C PRO A 209 -0.97 17.56 1.55
N ASP A 210 -1.17 18.31 0.47
CA ASP A 210 -2.14 19.41 0.38
C ASP A 210 -3.56 18.98 -0.03
N GLY A 211 -3.79 17.70 -0.26
CA GLY A 211 -5.09 17.19 -0.67
C GLY A 211 -5.26 17.04 -2.18
N GLY A 212 -6.48 16.75 -2.63
CA GLY A 212 -6.82 16.56 -4.04
C GLY A 212 -7.20 15.12 -4.39
N ALA A 213 -7.08 14.77 -5.67
CA ALA A 213 -7.30 13.39 -6.12
C ALA A 213 -6.13 12.53 -5.65
N MET A 214 -6.44 11.39 -5.03
CA MET A 214 -5.47 10.45 -4.49
C MET A 214 -6.00 9.04 -4.67
N TYR A 215 -5.13 8.06 -4.52
CA TYR A 215 -5.56 6.68 -4.35
C TYR A 215 -4.51 5.89 -3.60
N CYS A 216 -4.90 4.73 -3.10
CA CYS A 216 -3.99 3.76 -2.56
C CYS A 216 -4.24 2.44 -3.25
N VAL A 217 -3.19 1.84 -3.81
CA VAL A 217 -3.22 0.46 -4.28
C VAL A 217 -2.80 -0.44 -3.12
N PHE A 218 -3.37 -1.64 -3.06
CA PHE A 218 -3.12 -2.54 -1.96
C PHE A 218 -3.12 -4.01 -2.38
N ASN A 219 -2.45 -4.82 -1.58
CA ASN A 219 -2.52 -6.28 -1.62
C ASN A 219 -2.71 -6.80 -0.20
N ILE A 220 -3.49 -7.87 -0.04
CA ILE A 220 -3.48 -8.72 1.14
C ILE A 220 -2.64 -9.95 0.82
N ILE A 221 -1.64 -10.21 1.65
CA ILE A 221 -0.69 -11.30 1.52
C ILE A 221 -0.89 -12.23 2.72
N GLN A 222 -1.14 -13.51 2.44
CA GLN A 222 -1.22 -14.56 3.44
C GLN A 222 -0.49 -15.79 2.88
N ASN A 223 0.37 -16.42 3.68
CA ASN A 223 1.24 -17.53 3.25
C ASN A 223 2.02 -17.21 1.96
N GLU A 224 2.66 -16.03 1.93
CA GLU A 224 3.47 -15.52 0.80
C GLU A 224 2.71 -15.32 -0.52
N LYS A 225 1.39 -15.47 -0.51
CA LYS A 225 0.53 -15.32 -1.69
C LYS A 225 -0.36 -14.10 -1.56
N VAL A 226 -0.50 -13.36 -2.66
CA VAL A 226 -1.52 -12.31 -2.77
C VAL A 226 -2.89 -12.99 -2.85
N VAL A 227 -3.72 -12.78 -1.82
CA VAL A 227 -5.07 -13.35 -1.70
C VAL A 227 -6.17 -12.31 -1.97
N THR A 228 -5.87 -11.02 -1.82
CA THR A 228 -6.73 -9.90 -2.27
C THR A 228 -5.85 -8.84 -2.90
N SER A 229 -6.32 -8.16 -3.95
CA SER A 229 -5.62 -7.04 -4.56
C SER A 229 -6.61 -5.96 -4.98
N GLY A 230 -6.21 -4.69 -4.99
CA GLY A 230 -7.13 -3.64 -5.39
C GLY A 230 -6.60 -2.24 -5.23
N PHE A 231 -7.53 -1.28 -5.31
CA PHE A 231 -7.26 0.11 -5.00
C PHE A 231 -8.48 0.81 -4.41
N LEU A 232 -8.23 1.82 -3.58
CA LEU A 232 -9.23 2.80 -3.13
C LEU A 232 -8.82 4.18 -3.66
N GLY A 233 -9.64 4.77 -4.52
CA GLY A 233 -9.52 6.17 -4.91
C GLY A 233 -10.23 7.08 -3.92
N ALA A 234 -9.65 8.25 -3.71
CA ALA A 234 -10.15 9.25 -2.80
C ALA A 234 -10.01 10.66 -3.38
N TYR A 235 -10.86 11.56 -2.91
CA TYR A 235 -10.63 12.99 -2.98
C TYR A 235 -10.49 13.50 -1.55
N THR A 236 -9.38 14.17 -1.26
CA THR A 236 -9.07 14.67 0.07
C THR A 236 -9.14 16.19 0.10
N PHE A 237 -9.72 16.72 1.17
CA PHE A 237 -9.86 18.14 1.43
C PHE A 237 -8.90 18.52 2.55
N ARG A 238 -8.11 19.58 2.35
CA ARG A 238 -7.12 20.04 3.34
C ARG A 238 -7.71 20.43 4.69
N SER A 239 -9.00 20.75 4.74
CA SER A 239 -9.74 21.06 5.97
C SER A 239 -11.24 20.78 5.85
N LYS A 240 -11.91 20.68 7.00
CA LYS A 240 -13.35 20.43 7.09
C LYS A 240 -14.18 21.58 6.55
N GLU A 241 -13.74 22.82 6.73
CA GLU A 241 -14.43 24.02 6.25
C GLU A 241 -14.60 23.98 4.73
N ILE A 242 -13.53 23.63 4.01
CA ILE A 242 -13.53 23.55 2.54
C ILE A 242 -14.44 22.43 2.05
N TYR A 243 -14.47 21.30 2.77
CA TYR A 243 -15.40 20.23 2.48
C TYR A 243 -16.87 20.68 2.65
N GLU A 244 -17.18 21.39 3.74
CA GLU A 244 -18.52 21.92 4.01
C GLU A 244 -18.94 22.98 2.98
N GLU A 245 -18.03 23.84 2.53
CA GLU A 245 -18.28 24.80 1.45
C GLU A 245 -18.66 24.10 0.14
N LYS A 246 -17.97 23.00 -0.22
CA LYS A 246 -18.33 22.22 -1.41
C LYS A 246 -19.67 21.51 -1.27
N ARG A 247 -20.05 21.02 -0.08
CA ARG A 247 -21.35 20.36 0.14
C ARG A 247 -22.56 21.28 0.03
N LYS A 248 -22.37 22.59 0.23
CA LYS A 248 -23.45 23.59 0.18
C LYS A 248 -23.75 24.11 -1.23
N LYS A 249 -22.93 23.75 -2.22
CA LYS A 249 -23.13 24.04 -3.65
C LYS A 249 -23.77 22.86 -4.34
#